data_AF-A0A962JK52-F1
#
_entry.id   AF-A0A962JK52-F1
#
_cell.length_a   1.000
_cell.length_b   1.000
_cell.length_c   1.000
_cell.angle_alpha   90.00
_cell.angle_beta   90.00
_cell.angle_gamma   90.00
#
_symmetry.space_group_name_H-M   'P 1'
#
loop_
_entity.id
_entity.type
_entity.pdbx_description
1 polymer ?
#
loop_
_entity_poly.entity_id
_entity_poly.type
_entity_poly.pdbx_seq_one_letter_code
_entity_poly.pdbx_strand_id
1 'polypeptide(L)'
;MKANDQTLQPVTAGMWLLAFALSTPIILLPFARAFIAPLGILAVIGLFMLIGLLRHRGTFNSDDKALQVLPRVFLFIWMPMLISLIDAEYPKQALKAVQLYPLYALMALAVVVLLRATPVVKQTAIILSWIVGVWAFDGVAQTLLGFDMFNIPLERANADIGRANAFFSHPNKYGFFMGMMAAIPLFTMYLCGVNRLTHILVSA
;
A
#
# COMPACT_ATOMS: atom_id res chain seq x y z
N MET A 1 1.70 12.59 39.01
CA MET A 1 1.75 11.93 37.68
C MET A 1 3.05 12.36 37.01
N LYS A 2 4.07 11.50 37.00
CA LYS A 2 5.30 11.77 36.21
C LYS A 2 4.94 11.56 34.74
N ALA A 3 5.12 12.59 33.92
CA ALA A 3 5.11 12.44 32.48
C ALA A 3 6.17 11.39 32.14
N ASN A 4 5.76 10.27 31.56
CA ASN A 4 6.71 9.39 30.90
C ASN A 4 7.29 10.20 29.76
N ASP A 5 8.53 10.68 29.90
CA ASP A 5 9.34 11.13 28.79
C ASP A 5 9.51 9.92 27.86
N GLN A 6 8.57 9.74 26.94
CA GLN A 6 8.76 8.87 25.79
C GLN A 6 9.90 9.49 25.00
N THR A 7 11.12 9.02 25.25
CA THR A 7 12.28 9.33 24.44
C THR A 7 11.94 8.94 23.01
N LEU A 8 11.62 9.93 22.18
CA LEU A 8 11.40 9.75 20.75
C LEU A 8 12.66 9.10 20.18
N GLN A 9 12.57 7.86 19.73
CA GLN A 9 13.71 7.22 19.09
C GLN A 9 14.13 8.08 17.89
N PRO A 10 15.42 8.40 17.76
CA PRO A 10 15.90 9.23 16.67
C PRO A 10 15.65 8.49 15.35
N VAL A 11 15.13 9.22 14.36
CA VAL A 11 14.92 8.67 13.01
C VAL A 11 16.27 8.34 12.39
N THR A 12 16.46 7.10 11.96
CA THR A 12 17.72 6.64 11.35
C THR A 12 17.59 6.47 9.84
N ALA A 13 18.73 6.40 9.14
CA ALA A 13 18.76 6.08 7.71
C ALA A 13 18.14 4.71 7.38
N GLY A 14 18.35 3.71 8.26
CA GLY A 14 17.77 2.38 8.10
C GLY A 14 16.24 2.38 8.11
N MET A 15 15.61 3.27 8.88
CA MET A 15 14.16 3.44 8.89
C MET A 15 13.63 3.95 7.54
N TRP A 16 14.32 4.92 6.93
CA TRP A 16 13.97 5.43 5.62
C TRP A 16 14.19 4.40 4.51
N LEU A 17 15.27 3.61 4.58
CA LEU A 17 15.52 2.52 3.63
C LEU A 17 14.43 1.45 3.71
N LEU A 18 14.01 1.06 4.92
CA LEU A 18 12.92 0.11 5.09
C LEU A 18 11.59 0.69 4.59
N ALA A 19 11.28 1.95 4.91
CA ALA A 19 10.08 2.62 4.42
C ALA A 19 10.04 2.70 2.89
N PHE A 20 11.18 3.00 2.27
CA PHE A 20 11.33 2.98 0.82
C PHE A 20 11.09 1.57 0.26
N ALA A 21 11.74 0.55 0.84
CA ALA A 21 11.55 -0.85 0.44
C ALA A 21 10.07 -1.28 0.51
N LEU A 22 9.36 -0.94 1.60
CA LEU A 22 7.93 -1.23 1.77
C LEU A 22 7.04 -0.47 0.77
N SER A 23 7.50 0.67 0.26
CA SER A 23 6.78 1.48 -0.73
C SER A 23 7.03 1.03 -2.16
N THR A 24 8.07 0.21 -2.42
CA THR A 24 8.44 -0.22 -3.78
C THR A 24 7.34 -0.91 -4.59
N PRO A 25 6.42 -1.73 -4.03
CA PRO A 25 5.32 -2.27 -4.81
C PRO A 25 4.45 -1.18 -5.44
N ILE A 26 4.24 -0.09 -4.70
CA ILE A 26 3.41 1.04 -5.14
C ILE A 26 4.19 1.90 -6.14
N ILE A 27 5.46 2.21 -5.87
CA ILE A 27 6.34 2.94 -6.79
C ILE A 27 6.34 2.29 -8.17
N LEU A 28 6.33 0.95 -8.22
CA LEU A 28 6.44 0.18 -9.46
C LEU A 28 5.10 -0.13 -10.14
N LEU A 29 3.96 0.29 -9.59
CA LEU A 29 2.63 0.10 -10.21
C LEU A 29 2.49 0.68 -11.63
N PRO A 30 3.04 1.87 -11.94
CA PRO A 30 2.99 2.43 -13.29
C PRO A 30 3.72 1.55 -14.34
N PHE A 31 4.70 0.77 -13.89
CA PHE A 31 5.60 -0.02 -14.74
C PHE A 31 5.11 -1.45 -14.91
N ALA A 32 4.08 -1.67 -15.74
CA ALA A 32 3.61 -2.97 -16.19
C ALA A 32 3.55 -4.07 -15.11
N ARG A 33 4.51 -5.01 -15.11
CA ARG A 33 4.59 -6.13 -14.16
C ARG A 33 5.72 -5.98 -13.14
N ALA A 34 6.44 -4.86 -13.13
CA ALA A 34 7.59 -4.65 -12.26
C ALA A 34 7.21 -4.72 -10.77
N PHE A 35 6.00 -4.26 -10.42
CA PHE A 35 5.46 -4.36 -9.05
C PHE A 35 5.33 -5.80 -8.52
N ILE A 36 5.30 -6.81 -9.39
CA ILE A 36 5.21 -8.22 -8.96
C ILE A 36 6.49 -8.65 -8.22
N ALA A 37 7.65 -8.13 -8.61
CA ALA A 37 8.93 -8.49 -8.00
C ALA A 37 8.99 -8.16 -6.49
N PRO A 38 8.76 -6.92 -6.04
CA PRO A 38 8.78 -6.62 -4.61
C PRO A 38 7.65 -7.31 -3.83
N LEU A 39 6.48 -7.53 -4.46
CA LEU A 39 5.41 -8.34 -3.85
C LEU A 39 5.85 -9.80 -3.64
N GLY A 40 6.53 -10.40 -4.62
CA GLY A 40 7.10 -11.74 -4.50
C GLY A 40 8.14 -11.85 -3.39
N ILE A 41 9.03 -10.85 -3.27
CA ILE A 41 10.02 -10.78 -2.18
C ILE A 41 9.32 -10.72 -0.82
N LEU A 42 8.30 -9.86 -0.66
CA LEU A 42 7.52 -9.78 0.58
C LEU A 42 6.82 -11.10 0.90
N ALA A 43 6.27 -11.80 -0.09
CA ALA A 43 5.65 -13.09 0.13
C ALA A 43 6.64 -14.16 0.61
N VAL A 44 7.85 -14.19 0.04
CA VAL A 44 8.92 -15.11 0.47
C VAL A 44 9.36 -14.79 1.90
N ILE A 45 9.56 -13.52 2.23
CA ILE A 45 9.87 -13.08 3.61
C ILE A 45 8.74 -13.50 4.56
N GLY A 46 7.49 -13.29 4.16
CA GLY A 46 6.31 -13.67 4.92
C GLY A 46 6.22 -15.18 5.16
N LEU A 47 6.61 -16.00 4.18
CA LEU A 47 6.69 -17.44 4.32
C LEU A 47 7.73 -17.85 5.37
N PHE A 48 8.94 -17.27 5.32
CA PHE A 48 9.96 -17.52 6.35
C PHE A 48 9.49 -17.10 7.74
N MET A 49 8.81 -15.95 7.85
CA MET A 49 8.23 -15.49 9.11
C MET A 49 7.15 -16.44 9.62
N LEU A 50 6.26 -16.93 8.75
CA LEU A 50 5.24 -17.91 9.10
C LEU A 50 5.85 -19.22 9.61
N ILE A 51 6.90 -19.73 8.95
CA ILE A 51 7.61 -20.94 9.40
C ILE A 51 8.24 -20.69 10.77
N GLY A 52 8.90 -19.54 10.97
CA GLY A 52 9.45 -19.15 12.27
C GLY A 52 8.39 -19.07 13.37
N LEU A 53 7.25 -18.45 13.08
CA LEU A 53 6.07 -18.37 13.95
C LEU A 53 5.58 -19.75 14.38
N LEU A 54 5.42 -20.67 13.42
CA LEU A 54 4.94 -22.03 13.69
C LEU A 54 5.94 -22.85 14.51
N ARG A 55 7.24 -22.69 14.24
CA ARG A 55 8.32 -23.38 14.97
C ARG A 55 8.43 -22.93 16.43
N HIS A 56 8.18 -21.66 16.70
CA HIS A 56 8.30 -21.06 18.03
C HIS A 56 6.95 -20.74 18.69
N ARG A 57 5.89 -21.46 18.31
CA ARG A 57 4.50 -21.22 18.76
C ARG A 57 4.31 -21.12 20.28
N GLY A 58 5.15 -21.79 21.08
CA GLY A 58 5.07 -21.80 22.54
C GLY A 58 5.74 -20.61 23.23
N THR A 59 6.62 -19.89 22.53
CA THR A 59 7.34 -18.71 23.06
C THR A 59 6.90 -17.43 22.34
N PHE A 60 6.04 -17.55 21.33
CA PHE A 60 5.62 -16.41 20.55
C PHE A 60 4.65 -15.55 21.35
N ASN A 61 4.84 -14.23 21.24
CA ASN A 61 4.08 -13.23 21.96
C ASN A 61 2.61 -13.28 21.52
N SER A 62 1.84 -14.14 22.17
CA SER A 62 0.40 -14.27 22.01
C SER A 62 -0.32 -12.97 22.34
N ASP A 63 0.35 -11.95 22.89
CA ASP A 63 -0.24 -10.65 23.20
C ASP A 63 -0.11 -9.62 22.06
N ASP A 64 0.60 -9.93 20.97
CA ASP A 64 0.65 -9.01 19.83
C ASP A 64 -0.68 -9.00 19.06
N LYS A 65 -1.52 -8.01 19.41
CA LYS A 65 -2.84 -7.79 18.81
C LYS A 65 -2.81 -7.70 17.29
N ALA A 66 -1.75 -7.15 16.68
CA ALA A 66 -1.69 -7.02 15.23
C ALA A 66 -1.60 -8.38 14.55
N LEU A 67 -0.80 -9.29 15.12
CA LEU A 67 -0.65 -10.66 14.60
C LEU A 67 -1.86 -11.54 14.92
N GLN A 68 -2.61 -11.25 15.99
CA GLN A 68 -3.89 -11.92 16.24
C GLN A 68 -5.02 -11.49 15.28
N VAL A 69 -5.04 -10.21 14.90
CA VAL A 69 -6.08 -9.63 14.04
C VAL A 69 -5.85 -10.00 12.57
N LEU A 70 -4.60 -10.11 12.13
CA LEU A 70 -4.25 -10.35 10.74
C LEU A 70 -4.96 -11.58 10.11
N PRO A 71 -4.97 -12.78 10.74
CA PRO A 71 -5.71 -13.92 10.19
C PRO A 71 -7.22 -13.66 10.08
N ARG A 72 -7.80 -12.90 11.00
CA ARG A 72 -9.24 -12.58 10.99
C ARG A 72 -9.58 -11.66 9.84
N VAL A 73 -8.77 -10.63 9.60
CA VAL A 73 -8.92 -9.73 8.46
C VAL A 73 -8.78 -10.50 7.15
N PHE A 74 -7.77 -11.37 7.07
CA PHE A 74 -7.59 -12.23 5.90
C PHE A 74 -8.81 -13.11 5.63
N LEU A 75 -9.32 -13.84 6.64
CA LEU A 75 -10.49 -14.69 6.48
C LEU A 75 -11.75 -13.89 6.15
N PHE A 76 -11.92 -12.71 6.74
CA PHE A 76 -13.05 -11.83 6.47
C PHE A 76 -13.10 -11.37 5.01
N ILE A 77 -11.92 -11.16 4.40
CA ILE A 77 -11.82 -10.80 2.98
C ILE A 77 -11.93 -12.04 2.08
N TRP A 78 -11.24 -13.12 2.43
CA TRP A 78 -11.07 -14.28 1.55
C TRP A 78 -12.30 -15.21 1.53
N MET A 79 -12.97 -15.41 2.68
CA MET A 79 -14.12 -16.32 2.77
C MET A 79 -15.30 -15.90 1.88
N PRO A 80 -15.74 -14.62 1.86
CA PRO A 80 -16.80 -14.19 0.94
C PRO A 80 -16.44 -14.43 -0.53
N MET A 81 -15.16 -14.29 -0.87
CA MET A 81 -14.70 -14.55 -2.23
C MET A 81 -14.73 -16.03 -2.58
N LEU A 82 -14.33 -16.91 -1.65
CA LEU A 82 -14.48 -18.36 -1.82
C LEU A 82 -15.95 -18.75 -1.99
N ILE A 83 -16.86 -18.16 -1.20
CA ILE A 83 -18.30 -18.40 -1.31
C ILE A 83 -18.81 -17.91 -2.67
N SER A 84 -18.36 -16.76 -3.14
CA SER A 84 -18.75 -16.20 -4.44
C SER A 84 -18.36 -17.08 -5.63
N LEU A 85 -17.39 -18.00 -5.48
CA LEU A 85 -17.01 -18.94 -6.55
C LEU A 85 -18.11 -19.95 -6.87
N ILE A 86 -19.01 -20.23 -5.93
CA ILE A 86 -20.09 -21.21 -6.09
C ILE A 86 -21.06 -20.75 -7.18
N ASP A 87 -21.33 -19.45 -7.27
CA ASP A 87 -22.31 -18.85 -8.18
C ASP A 87 -21.65 -17.83 -9.14
N ALA A 88 -20.35 -17.96 -9.38
CA ALA A 88 -19.64 -17.05 -10.26
C ALA A 88 -20.03 -17.29 -11.72
N GLU A 89 -20.47 -16.24 -12.42
CA GLU A 89 -20.72 -16.25 -13.88
C GLU A 89 -19.47 -16.69 -14.67
N TYR A 90 -18.28 -16.29 -14.21
CA TYR A 90 -16.98 -16.66 -14.79
C TYR A 90 -16.05 -17.32 -13.76
N PRO A 91 -16.27 -18.59 -13.39
CA PRO A 91 -15.64 -19.21 -12.22
C PRO A 91 -14.12 -19.37 -12.40
N LYS A 92 -13.64 -19.62 -13.63
CA LYS A 92 -12.20 -19.71 -13.92
C LYS A 92 -11.48 -18.38 -13.71
N GLN A 93 -12.13 -17.26 -14.03
CA GLN A 93 -11.54 -15.93 -13.86
C GLN A 93 -11.58 -15.50 -12.39
N ALA A 94 -12.69 -15.76 -11.72
CA ALA A 94 -12.82 -15.54 -10.28
C ALA A 94 -11.76 -16.36 -9.51
N LEU A 95 -11.59 -17.65 -9.83
CA LEU A 95 -10.60 -18.51 -9.18
C LEU A 95 -9.17 -17.96 -9.31
N LYS A 96 -8.80 -17.41 -10.48
CA LYS A 96 -7.48 -16.79 -10.68
C LYS A 96 -7.22 -15.64 -9.71
N ALA A 97 -8.25 -14.89 -9.32
CA ALA A 97 -8.14 -13.83 -8.33
C ALA A 97 -8.11 -14.40 -6.90
N VAL A 98 -9.03 -15.32 -6.58
CA VAL A 98 -9.20 -15.88 -5.23
C VAL A 98 -7.98 -16.68 -4.77
N GLN A 99 -7.32 -17.41 -5.66
CA GLN A 99 -6.15 -18.23 -5.31
C GLN A 99 -4.91 -17.39 -4.94
N LEU A 100 -4.88 -16.10 -5.24
CA LEU A 100 -3.76 -15.21 -4.92
C LEU A 100 -3.83 -14.67 -3.48
N TYR A 101 -4.98 -14.74 -2.83
CA TYR A 101 -5.18 -14.19 -1.49
C TYR A 101 -4.28 -14.81 -0.41
N PRO A 102 -4.00 -16.12 -0.40
CA PRO A 102 -2.99 -16.68 0.50
C PRO A 102 -1.60 -16.05 0.32
N LEU A 103 -1.22 -15.71 -0.92
CA LEU A 103 0.03 -15.01 -1.19
C LEU A 103 -0.01 -13.58 -0.61
N TYR A 104 -1.13 -12.87 -0.77
CA TYR A 104 -1.32 -11.55 -0.15
C TYR A 104 -1.29 -11.61 1.38
N ALA A 105 -1.77 -12.71 1.99
CA ALA A 105 -1.67 -12.92 3.43
C ALA A 105 -0.22 -13.05 3.90
N LEU A 106 0.63 -13.75 3.13
CA LEU A 106 2.07 -13.82 3.41
C LEU A 106 2.74 -12.46 3.28
N MET A 107 2.43 -11.70 2.23
CA MET A 107 2.94 -10.33 2.08
C MET A 107 2.53 -9.44 3.26
N ALA A 108 1.25 -9.50 3.66
CA ALA A 108 0.73 -8.73 4.78
C ALA A 108 1.41 -9.13 6.10
N LEU A 109 1.67 -10.42 6.32
CA LEU A 109 2.43 -10.90 7.47
C LEU A 109 3.84 -10.29 7.51
N ALA A 110 4.55 -10.29 6.36
CA ALA A 110 5.86 -9.67 6.27
C ALA A 110 5.84 -8.20 6.65
N VAL A 111 4.90 -7.44 6.08
CA VAL A 111 4.75 -6.01 6.37
C VAL A 111 4.43 -5.78 7.84
N VAL A 112 3.48 -6.51 8.43
CA VAL A 112 3.11 -6.37 9.84
C VAL A 112 4.32 -6.63 10.73
N VAL A 113 5.03 -7.75 10.54
CA VAL A 113 6.20 -8.09 11.37
C VAL A 113 7.30 -7.04 11.24
N LEU A 114 7.59 -6.55 10.03
CA LEU A 114 8.60 -5.51 9.81
C LEU A 114 8.22 -4.18 10.48
N LEU A 115 6.95 -3.77 10.37
CA LEU A 115 6.43 -2.55 11.02
C LEU A 115 6.38 -2.66 12.55
N ARG A 116 6.25 -3.87 13.09
CA ARG A 116 6.32 -4.12 14.54
C ARG A 116 7.76 -4.13 15.06
N ALA A 117 8.70 -4.59 14.24
CA ALA A 117 10.12 -4.58 14.57
C ALA A 117 10.75 -3.18 14.50
N THR A 118 10.29 -2.34 13.55
CA THR A 118 10.85 -0.99 13.34
C THR A 118 9.73 0.04 13.13
N PRO A 119 9.70 1.17 13.86
CA PRO A 119 8.60 2.14 13.81
C PRO A 119 8.65 3.04 12.55
N VAL A 120 8.49 2.45 11.37
CA VAL A 120 8.63 3.14 10.07
C VAL A 120 7.30 3.61 9.44
N VAL A 121 6.17 3.42 10.14
CA VAL A 121 4.82 3.74 9.63
C VAL A 121 4.73 5.18 9.10
N LYS A 122 5.29 6.15 9.84
CA LYS A 122 5.28 7.56 9.45
C LYS A 122 6.06 7.79 8.15
N GLN A 123 7.27 7.25 8.06
CA GLN A 123 8.14 7.39 6.88
C GLN A 123 7.49 6.73 5.65
N THR A 124 6.90 5.54 5.82
CA THR A 124 6.18 4.85 4.74
C THR A 124 5.00 5.69 4.26
N ALA A 125 4.20 6.26 5.18
CA ALA A 125 3.07 7.12 4.83
C ALA A 125 3.50 8.39 4.07
N ILE A 126 4.62 9.01 4.48
CA ILE A 126 5.22 10.16 3.76
C ILE A 126 5.59 9.78 2.34
N ILE A 127 6.33 8.68 2.13
CA ILE A 127 6.75 8.23 0.80
C ILE A 127 5.53 7.93 -0.08
N LEU A 128 4.56 7.19 0.45
CA LEU A 128 3.32 6.87 -0.29
C LEU A 128 2.51 8.12 -0.64
N SER A 129 2.47 9.13 0.24
CA SER A 129 1.81 10.40 -0.05
C SER A 129 2.47 11.18 -1.17
N TRP A 130 3.80 11.21 -1.21
CA TRP A 130 4.54 11.82 -2.31
C TRP A 130 4.25 11.10 -3.63
N ILE A 131 4.23 9.77 -3.63
CA ILE A 131 3.91 8.97 -4.82
C ILE A 131 2.50 9.31 -5.33
N VAL A 132 1.50 9.28 -4.45
CA VAL A 132 0.11 9.62 -4.79
C VAL A 132 0.00 11.07 -5.28
N GLY A 133 0.71 12.00 -4.64
CA GLY A 133 0.75 13.41 -5.05
C GLY A 133 1.35 13.61 -6.44
N VAL A 134 2.44 12.91 -6.77
CA VAL A 134 3.04 12.92 -8.11
C VAL A 134 2.06 12.38 -9.14
N TRP A 135 1.39 11.26 -8.85
CA TRP A 135 0.40 10.70 -9.77
C TRP A 135 -0.83 11.60 -9.94
N ALA A 136 -1.31 12.23 -8.86
CA ALA A 136 -2.40 13.20 -8.92
C ALA A 136 -2.03 14.40 -9.79
N PHE A 137 -0.83 14.96 -9.57
CA PHE A 137 -0.31 16.08 -10.35
C PHE A 137 -0.20 15.71 -11.83
N ASP A 138 0.32 14.53 -12.14
CA ASP A 138 0.39 14.03 -13.51
C ASP A 138 -0.98 14.01 -14.20
N GLY A 139 -1.98 13.42 -13.53
CA GLY A 139 -3.34 13.32 -14.08
C GLY A 139 -3.99 14.69 -14.30
N VAL A 140 -3.72 15.65 -13.41
CA VAL A 140 -4.16 17.05 -13.57
C VAL A 140 -3.47 17.71 -14.75
N ALA A 141 -2.13 17.60 -14.85
CA ALA A 141 -1.36 18.14 -15.97
C ALA A 141 -1.87 17.58 -17.30
N GLN A 142 -2.08 16.27 -17.36
CA GLN A 142 -2.56 15.59 -18.55
C GLN A 142 -3.99 15.99 -18.95
N THR A 143 -4.86 16.24 -17.97
CA THR A 143 -6.24 16.66 -18.21
C THR A 143 -6.32 18.13 -18.65
N LEU A 144 -5.52 19.01 -18.05
CA LEU A 144 -5.58 20.46 -18.30
C LEU A 144 -4.75 20.91 -19.50
N LEU A 145 -3.58 20.29 -19.71
CA LEU A 145 -2.60 20.70 -20.73
C LEU A 145 -2.61 19.78 -21.95
N GLY A 146 -3.26 18.62 -21.87
CA GLY A 146 -3.28 17.61 -22.94
C GLY A 146 -1.99 16.79 -23.04
N PHE A 147 -1.02 16.99 -22.13
CA PHE A 147 0.21 16.21 -22.02
C PHE A 147 0.59 15.96 -20.55
N ASP A 148 1.24 14.84 -20.28
CA ASP A 148 1.67 14.42 -18.94
C ASP A 148 3.00 15.07 -18.51
N MET A 149 3.50 14.75 -17.31
CA MET A 149 4.77 15.34 -16.82
C MET A 149 6.02 14.95 -17.62
N PHE A 150 5.91 13.95 -18.50
CA PHE A 150 6.97 13.51 -19.41
C PHE A 150 6.71 13.90 -20.87
N ASN A 151 5.80 14.86 -21.09
CA ASN A 151 5.44 15.37 -22.41
C ASN A 151 4.79 14.31 -23.32
N ILE A 152 4.12 13.31 -22.73
CA ILE A 152 3.35 12.30 -23.46
C ILE A 152 1.92 12.82 -23.65
N PRO A 153 1.39 12.85 -24.88
CA PRO A 153 0.06 13.38 -25.14
C PRO A 153 -1.05 12.50 -24.56
N LEU A 154 -2.16 13.14 -24.20
CA LEU A 154 -3.42 12.50 -23.77
C LEU A 154 -4.01 11.62 -24.87
N GLU A 155 -3.98 12.10 -26.10
CA GLU A 155 -4.36 11.32 -27.28
C GLU A 155 -3.13 10.59 -27.82
N ARG A 156 -3.11 9.27 -27.61
CA ARG A 156 -2.03 8.39 -28.08
C ARG A 156 -2.60 7.08 -28.62
N ALA A 157 -1.90 6.47 -29.57
CA ALA A 157 -2.29 5.19 -30.14
C ALA A 157 -2.46 4.13 -29.03
N ASN A 158 -3.58 3.38 -29.06
CA ASN A 158 -3.95 2.35 -28.09
C ASN A 158 -4.32 2.84 -26.67
N ALA A 159 -4.65 4.13 -26.48
CA ALA A 159 -5.22 4.63 -25.23
C ALA A 159 -6.72 4.98 -25.40
N ASP A 160 -7.52 4.72 -24.36
CA ASP A 160 -8.91 5.15 -24.31
C ASP A 160 -8.95 6.70 -24.35
N ILE A 161 -9.68 7.24 -25.33
CA ILE A 161 -9.77 8.69 -25.60
C ILE A 161 -10.27 9.42 -24.34
N GLY A 162 -9.59 10.52 -23.98
CA GLY A 162 -10.01 11.42 -22.90
C GLY A 162 -9.71 10.94 -21.47
N ARG A 163 -8.84 9.93 -21.28
CA ARG A 163 -8.46 9.46 -19.94
C ARG A 163 -7.03 9.85 -19.58
N ALA A 164 -6.88 10.61 -18.50
CA ALA A 164 -5.58 10.91 -17.91
C ALA A 164 -4.96 9.65 -17.30
N ASN A 165 -4.04 9.02 -18.03
CA ASN A 165 -3.41 7.76 -17.67
C ASN A 165 -2.04 7.56 -18.32
N ALA A 166 -1.42 8.59 -18.91
CA ALA A 166 -0.22 8.40 -19.72
C ALA A 166 0.93 7.80 -18.91
N PHE A 167 1.00 8.18 -17.64
CA PHE A 167 1.93 7.67 -16.64
C PHE A 167 1.85 6.16 -16.40
N PHE A 168 0.69 5.54 -16.59
CA PHE A 168 0.51 4.10 -16.37
C PHE A 168 0.63 3.34 -17.69
N SER A 169 1.35 2.22 -17.66
CA SER A 169 1.46 1.34 -18.82
C SER A 169 0.12 0.68 -19.21
N HIS A 170 -0.87 0.69 -18.31
CA HIS A 170 -2.23 0.20 -18.55
C HIS A 170 -3.24 1.33 -18.31
N PRO A 171 -3.82 1.90 -19.37
CA PRO A 171 -4.58 3.15 -19.31
C PRO A 171 -5.80 3.13 -18.36
N ASN A 172 -6.37 1.96 -18.09
CA ASN A 172 -7.63 1.82 -17.36
C ASN A 172 -7.48 1.61 -15.85
N LYS A 173 -6.27 1.75 -15.30
CA LYS A 173 -6.01 1.50 -13.87
C LYS A 173 -5.71 2.74 -13.05
N TYR A 174 -5.45 3.89 -13.69
CA TYR A 174 -5.12 5.15 -13.03
C TYR A 174 -6.20 5.55 -12.01
N GLY A 175 -7.46 5.73 -12.46
CA GLY A 175 -8.55 6.15 -11.59
C GLY A 175 -8.86 5.17 -10.45
N PHE A 176 -8.69 3.87 -10.70
CA PHE A 176 -8.84 2.83 -9.68
C PHE A 176 -7.79 2.97 -8.57
N PHE A 177 -6.50 3.08 -8.93
CA PHE A 177 -5.43 3.24 -7.95
C PHE A 177 -5.52 4.57 -7.22
N MET A 178 -5.83 5.67 -7.91
CA MET A 178 -6.03 6.97 -7.29
C MET A 178 -7.19 6.96 -6.30
N GLY A 179 -8.33 6.36 -6.65
CA GLY A 179 -9.48 6.23 -5.75
C GLY A 179 -9.16 5.42 -4.48
N MET A 180 -8.41 4.32 -4.61
CA MET A 180 -8.01 3.52 -3.45
C MET A 180 -6.97 4.21 -2.56
N MET A 181 -6.08 5.02 -3.13
CA MET A 181 -4.93 5.59 -2.41
C MET A 181 -5.14 7.05 -1.96
N ALA A 182 -6.24 7.69 -2.34
CA ALA A 182 -6.54 9.09 -2.00
C ALA A 182 -6.57 9.36 -0.48
N ALA A 183 -6.83 8.35 0.34
CA ALA A 183 -6.83 8.49 1.80
C ALA A 183 -5.41 8.54 2.41
N ILE A 184 -4.36 8.13 1.68
CA ILE A 184 -3.00 8.04 2.19
C ILE A 184 -2.42 9.43 2.56
N PRO A 185 -2.53 10.48 1.73
CA PRO A 185 -2.13 11.83 2.11
C PRO A 185 -2.84 12.35 3.37
N LEU A 186 -4.15 12.11 3.50
CA LEU A 186 -4.93 12.51 4.68
C LEU A 186 -4.45 11.80 5.94
N PHE A 187 -4.23 10.49 5.85
CA PHE A 187 -3.66 9.71 6.96
C PHE A 187 -2.24 10.19 7.33
N THR A 188 -1.44 10.59 6.35
CA THR A 188 -0.09 11.11 6.57
C THR A 188 -0.11 12.47 7.26
N MET A 189 -1.04 13.35 6.91
CA MET A 189 -1.25 14.62 7.62
C MET A 189 -1.57 14.39 9.09
N TYR A 190 -2.44 13.42 9.39
CA TYR A 190 -2.74 13.00 10.76
C TYR A 190 -1.47 12.51 11.49
N LEU A 191 -0.70 11.60 10.89
CA LEU A 191 0.54 11.07 11.48
C LEU A 191 1.64 12.11 11.67
N CYS A 192 1.70 13.13 10.81
CA CYS A 192 2.68 14.20 10.91
C CYS A 192 2.26 15.34 11.86
N GLY A 193 1.07 15.25 12.46
CA GLY A 193 0.58 16.27 13.39
C GLY A 193 0.21 17.59 12.71
N VAL A 194 -0.14 17.56 11.41
CA VAL A 194 -0.52 18.75 10.63
C VAL A 194 -1.82 19.38 11.13
N ASN A 195 -2.54 18.74 12.07
CA ASN A 195 -3.65 19.33 12.81
C ASN A 195 -3.34 20.73 13.40
N ARG A 196 -2.08 21.08 13.69
CA ARG A 196 -1.75 22.47 14.09
C ARG A 196 -1.99 23.51 13.00
N LEU A 197 -1.76 23.19 11.72
CA LEU A 197 -2.02 24.11 10.59
C LEU A 197 -3.50 24.19 10.25
N THR A 198 -4.23 23.07 10.33
CA THR A 198 -5.69 23.05 10.12
C THR A 198 -6.43 23.82 11.21
N HIS A 199 -5.97 23.76 12.47
CA HIS A 199 -6.52 24.60 13.52
C HIS A 199 -6.27 26.10 13.26
N ILE A 200 -5.12 26.49 12.71
CA ILE A 200 -4.83 27.89 12.38
C ILE A 200 -5.67 28.38 11.18
N LEU A 201 -5.90 27.53 10.17
CA LEU A 201 -6.68 27.89 8.98
C LEU A 201 -8.20 27.86 9.18
N VAL A 202 -8.69 27.13 10.19
CA VAL A 202 -10.12 27.06 10.55
C VAL A 202 -10.48 28.02 11.69
N SER A 203 -9.49 28.61 12.37
CA SER A 203 -9.69 29.64 13.42
C SER A 203 -9.32 31.05 12.99
N ALA A 204 -8.95 31.26 11.72
CA ALA A 204 -8.80 32.56 11.08
C ALA A 204 -10.03 32.87 10.22
#